data_AF-A0A5J4UEX8-F1
#
_entry.id   AF-A0A5J4UEX8-F1
#
_cell.length_a   1.000
_cell.length_b   1.000
_cell.length_c   1.000
_cell.angle_alpha   90.00
_cell.angle_beta   90.00
_cell.angle_gamma   90.00
#
_symmetry.space_group_name_H-M   'P 1'
#
loop_
_entity.id
_entity.type
_entity.pdbx_description
1 polymer ?
#
loop_
_entity_poly.entity_id
_entity_poly.type
_entity_poly.pdbx_seq_one_letter_code
_entity_poly.pdbx_strand_id
1 'polypeptide(L)'
;MQQFVTLSDFPTHEIATKQPWTIRRIADKTVNKIYTEKSGYQQVSINGKTMGLHRLVAIQFLPTNDKNMQVDHINHNRSDNSLINLRWLSRRDNYILPTDHIELSQYGKHIFEGLYFSPSEDLFYMSN
;
A
#
# COMPACT_ATOMS: atom_id res chain seq x y z
N MET A 1 22.81 6.85 15.74
CA MET A 1 21.74 7.87 15.77
C MET A 1 20.76 7.59 14.63
N GLN A 2 19.46 7.66 14.88
CA GLN A 2 18.45 7.48 13.83
C GLN A 2 18.46 8.72 12.91
N GLN A 3 18.51 8.50 11.59
CA GLN A 3 18.47 9.58 10.60
C GLN A 3 17.02 9.90 10.25
N PHE A 4 16.75 11.16 9.91
CA PHE A 4 15.42 11.65 9.57
C PHE A 4 15.46 12.39 8.24
N VAL A 5 14.37 12.33 7.49
CA VAL A 5 14.15 13.06 6.23
C VAL A 5 12.81 13.77 6.28
N THR A 6 12.72 14.95 5.68
CA THR A 6 11.47 15.72 5.61
C THR A 6 10.41 14.94 4.82
N LEU A 7 9.16 14.94 5.31
CA LEU A 7 8.04 14.32 4.63
C LEU A 7 7.62 15.14 3.41
N SER A 8 7.47 14.46 2.28
CA SER A 8 7.13 15.10 0.99
C SER A 8 5.79 15.84 1.04
N ASP A 9 4.77 15.24 1.66
CA ASP A 9 3.41 15.81 1.72
C ASP A 9 3.20 16.70 2.97
N PHE A 10 4.12 16.66 3.94
CA PHE A 10 4.05 17.41 5.19
C PHE A 10 5.41 18.04 5.52
N PRO A 11 5.78 19.17 4.91
CA PRO A 11 7.10 19.76 5.08
C PRO A 11 7.41 20.24 6.50
N THR A 12 6.41 20.28 7.40
CA THR A 12 6.60 20.59 8.83
C THR A 12 7.06 19.40 9.66
N HIS A 13 7.10 18.19 9.09
CA HIS A 13 7.43 16.95 9.77
C HIS A 13 8.54 16.19 9.04
N GLU A 14 9.24 15.35 9.80
CA GLU A 14 10.27 14.45 9.31
C GLU A 14 9.98 13.02 9.78
N ILE A 15 10.38 12.05 8.96
CA ILE A 15 10.26 10.61 9.23
C ILE A 15 11.63 9.97 9.31
N ALA A 16 11.78 8.99 10.20
CA ALA A 16 12.97 8.17 10.29
C ALA A 16 13.26 7.43 8.98
N THR A 17 14.53 7.32 8.60
CA THR A 17 14.95 6.60 7.37
C THR A 17 14.88 5.08 7.49
N LYS A 18 14.76 4.56 8.72
CA LYS A 18 14.70 3.13 9.04
C LYS A 18 13.70 2.86 10.16
N GLN A 19 13.18 1.64 10.18
CA GLN A 19 12.34 1.14 11.26
C GLN A 19 13.09 1.04 12.61
N PRO A 20 12.38 1.18 13.76
CA PRO A 20 10.95 1.49 13.85
C PRO A 20 10.64 2.91 13.38
N TRP A 21 9.55 3.06 12.63
CA TRP A 21 9.16 4.34 12.05
C TRP A 21 8.85 5.34 13.14
N THR A 22 9.51 6.50 13.07
CA THR A 22 9.24 7.63 13.95
C THR A 22 8.93 8.83 13.09
N ILE A 23 7.80 9.49 13.35
CA ILE A 23 7.39 10.73 12.69
C ILE A 23 7.36 11.80 13.75
N ARG A 24 8.00 12.94 13.48
CA ARG A 24 8.04 14.06 14.43
C ARG A 24 8.01 15.39 13.71
N ARG A 25 7.55 16.42 14.42
CA ARG A 25 7.58 17.80 13.94
C ARG A 25 9.03 18.31 13.92
N ILE A 26 9.38 19.06 12.89
CA ILE A 26 10.75 19.58 12.74
C ILE A 26 11.07 20.64 13.80
N ALA A 27 10.10 21.51 14.11
CA ALA A 27 10.28 22.70 14.96
C ALA A 27 10.67 22.37 16.41
N ASP A 28 9.99 21.40 17.03
CA ASP A 28 10.12 21.08 18.45
C ASP A 28 10.51 19.61 18.70
N LYS A 29 10.73 18.84 17.63
CA LYS A 29 11.02 17.39 17.66
C LYS A 29 9.95 16.56 18.36
N THR A 30 8.74 17.09 18.53
CA THR A 30 7.60 16.38 19.12
C THR A 30 7.20 15.22 18.23
N VAL A 31 7.15 14.02 18.81
CA VAL A 31 6.83 12.78 18.12
C VAL A 31 5.31 12.61 18.00
N ASN A 32 4.83 12.33 16.79
CA ASN A 32 3.43 12.02 16.54
C ASN A 32 3.14 10.59 17.02
N LYS A 33 2.03 10.42 17.75
CA LYS A 33 1.59 9.10 18.19
C LYS A 33 1.13 8.28 16.98
N ILE A 34 1.75 7.11 16.82
CA ILE A 34 1.26 6.06 15.92
C ILE A 34 0.30 5.19 16.73
N TYR A 35 -0.88 4.92 16.17
CA TYR A 35 -1.88 4.04 16.79
C TYR A 35 -2.34 2.98 15.80
N THR A 36 -2.80 1.85 16.34
CA THR A 36 -3.33 0.74 15.54
C THR A 36 -4.85 0.78 15.59
N GLU A 37 -5.49 0.76 14.44
CA GLU A 37 -6.95 0.64 14.32
C GLU A 37 -7.43 -0.79 14.58
N LYS A 38 -8.74 -0.97 14.79
CA LYS A 38 -9.37 -2.29 14.91
C LYS A 38 -9.15 -3.18 13.68
N SER A 39 -8.95 -2.56 12.51
CA SER A 39 -8.64 -3.23 11.23
C SER A 39 -7.24 -3.85 11.19
N GLY A 40 -6.36 -3.48 12.12
CA GLY A 40 -4.94 -3.85 12.16
C GLY A 40 -4.01 -2.85 11.47
N TYR A 41 -4.54 -1.85 10.76
CA TYR A 41 -3.73 -0.80 10.13
C TYR A 41 -3.17 0.17 11.17
N GLN A 42 -1.89 0.50 11.05
CA GLN A 42 -1.29 1.59 11.82
C GLN A 42 -1.54 2.94 11.13
N GLN A 43 -1.80 3.97 11.94
CA GLN A 43 -2.09 5.33 11.50
C GLN A 43 -1.37 6.38 12.34
N VAL A 44 -1.24 7.57 11.77
CA VAL A 44 -0.67 8.75 12.41
C VAL A 44 -1.50 9.98 12.04
N SER A 45 -1.71 10.88 13.00
CA SER A 45 -2.33 12.19 12.75
C SER A 45 -1.26 13.27 12.65
N ILE A 46 -1.26 14.00 11.53
CA ILE A 46 -0.30 15.06 11.21
C ILE A 46 -1.10 16.30 10.80
N ASN A 47 -0.94 17.40 11.54
CA ASN A 47 -1.69 18.66 11.31
C ASN A 47 -3.21 18.47 11.18
N GLY A 48 -3.80 17.58 11.98
CA GLY A 48 -5.24 17.29 11.94
C GLY A 48 -5.68 16.34 10.82
N LYS A 49 -4.76 15.91 9.94
CA LYS A 49 -5.02 14.90 8.90
C LYS A 49 -4.49 13.53 9.35
N THR A 50 -5.38 12.56 9.42
CA THR A 50 -5.03 11.16 9.70
C THR A 50 -4.59 10.46 8.43
N MET A 51 -3.47 9.74 8.49
CA MET A 51 -2.95 8.92 7.39
C MET A 51 -2.53 7.54 7.86
N GLY A 52 -2.72 6.54 6.99
CA GLY A 52 -2.15 5.21 7.17
C GLY A 52 -0.62 5.25 7.13
N LEU A 53 0.02 4.59 8.09
CA LEU A 53 1.48 4.54 8.19
C LEU A 53 2.09 3.85 6.96
N HIS A 54 1.52 2.72 6.53
CA HIS A 54 1.92 2.02 5.30
C HIS A 54 1.96 2.96 4.08
N ARG A 55 0.92 3.79 3.90
CA ARG A 55 0.81 4.70 2.77
C ARG A 55 1.82 5.83 2.86
N LEU A 56 2.00 6.41 4.05
CA LEU A 56 2.96 7.48 4.27
C LEU A 56 4.40 7.01 4.03
N VAL A 57 4.74 5.79 4.46
CA VAL A 57 6.04 5.14 4.20
C VAL A 57 6.22 4.85 2.71
N ALA A 58 5.21 4.27 2.05
CA ALA A 58 5.27 3.96 0.62
C ALA A 58 5.46 5.22 -0.24
N ILE A 59 4.65 6.27 -0.03
CA ILE A 59 4.77 7.55 -0.74
C ILE A 59 6.18 8.15 -0.59
N GLN A 60 6.78 7.99 0.59
CA GLN A 60 8.07 8.61 0.89
C GLN A 60 9.28 7.84 0.34
N PHE A 61 9.22 6.51 0.30
CA PHE A 61 10.40 5.67 0.08
C PHE A 61 10.29 4.69 -1.10
N LEU A 62 9.08 4.41 -1.60
CA LEU A 62 8.91 3.57 -2.78
C LEU A 62 8.76 4.42 -4.03
N PRO A 63 9.49 4.11 -5.12
CA PRO A 63 9.30 4.82 -6.38
C PRO A 63 7.88 4.56 -6.92
N THR A 64 7.22 5.60 -7.41
CA THR A 64 5.95 5.50 -8.12
C THR A 64 5.77 6.65 -9.10
N ASN A 65 5.08 6.38 -10.21
CA ASN A 65 4.63 7.40 -11.16
C ASN A 65 3.24 7.94 -10.79
N ASP A 66 2.50 7.26 -9.91
CA ASP A 66 1.18 7.67 -9.42
C ASP A 66 1.03 7.41 -7.91
N LYS A 67 1.01 8.49 -7.12
CA LYS A 67 0.81 8.45 -5.66
C LYS A 67 -0.64 8.15 -5.24
N ASN A 68 -1.57 8.09 -6.20
CA ASN A 68 -2.97 7.74 -5.97
C ASN A 68 -3.24 6.23 -6.02
N MET A 69 -2.24 5.43 -6.41
CA MET A 69 -2.27 3.97 -6.33
C MET A 69 -2.53 3.50 -4.89
N GLN A 70 -3.11 2.31 -4.76
CA GLN A 70 -3.28 1.67 -3.46
C GLN A 70 -1.93 1.11 -3.00
N VAL A 71 -1.77 0.96 -1.69
CA VAL A 71 -0.59 0.34 -1.09
C VAL A 71 -1.04 -0.92 -0.39
N ASP A 72 -0.38 -2.03 -0.71
CA ASP A 72 -0.70 -3.36 -0.21
C ASP A 72 0.44 -3.94 0.60
N HIS A 73 0.08 -4.80 1.56
CA HIS A 73 1.00 -5.57 2.39
C HIS A 73 1.15 -6.96 1.79
N ILE A 74 2.34 -7.28 1.26
CA ILE A 74 2.61 -8.54 0.55
C ILE A 74 2.33 -9.76 1.43
N ASN A 75 2.71 -9.70 2.71
CA ASN A 75 2.46 -10.78 3.68
C ASN A 75 1.08 -10.72 4.35
N HIS A 76 0.18 -9.83 3.91
CA HIS A 76 -1.14 -9.55 4.49
C HIS A 76 -1.15 -9.14 5.97
N ASN A 77 0.02 -8.92 6.59
CA ASN A 77 0.14 -8.37 7.93
C ASN A 77 0.16 -6.83 7.89
N ARG A 78 -0.98 -6.22 8.18
CA ARG A 78 -1.21 -4.77 8.15
C ARG A 78 -0.35 -3.95 9.14
N SER A 79 0.27 -4.61 10.10
CA SER A 79 1.19 -3.99 11.07
C SER A 79 2.64 -3.96 10.60
N ASP A 80 3.00 -4.79 9.61
CA ASP A 80 4.35 -4.87 9.05
C ASP A 80 4.54 -3.83 7.94
N ASN A 81 4.93 -2.63 8.34
CA ASN A 81 5.17 -1.51 7.44
C ASN A 81 6.59 -1.47 6.87
N SER A 82 7.27 -2.62 6.74
CA SER A 82 8.63 -2.67 6.16
C SER A 82 8.60 -2.40 4.66
N LEU A 83 9.61 -1.70 4.14
CA LEU A 83 9.65 -1.35 2.71
C LEU A 83 9.57 -2.57 1.80
N ILE A 84 10.18 -3.69 2.23
CA ILE A 84 10.15 -4.96 1.50
C ILE A 84 8.76 -5.61 1.49
N ASN A 85 7.87 -5.23 2.40
CA ASN A 85 6.54 -5.79 2.55
C ASN A 85 5.45 -4.91 1.91
N LEU A 86 5.81 -3.71 1.43
CA LEU A 86 4.87 -2.78 0.84
C LEU A 86 5.04 -2.77 -0.68
N ARG A 87 3.93 -2.79 -1.41
CA ARG A 87 3.89 -2.61 -2.87
C ARG A 87 2.79 -1.67 -3.30
N TRP A 88 2.96 -1.03 -4.45
CA TRP A 88 1.90 -0.32 -5.12
C TRP A 88 0.99 -1.32 -5.85
N LEU A 89 -0.32 -1.17 -5.67
CA LEU A 89 -1.34 -1.86 -6.47
C LEU A 89 -2.05 -0.82 -7.34
N SER A 90 -2.14 -1.08 -8.65
CA SER A 90 -3.04 -0.31 -9.49
C SER A 90 -4.47 -0.61 -9.06
N ARG A 91 -5.39 0.34 -9.24
CA ARG A 91 -6.81 0.10 -8.97
C ARG A 91 -7.39 -1.05 -9.81
N ARG A 92 -6.72 -1.40 -10.92
CA ARG A 92 -7.07 -2.50 -11.83
C ARG A 92 -6.46 -3.85 -11.38
N ASP A 93 -5.37 -3.81 -10.61
CA ASP A 93 -4.68 -5.02 -10.12
C ASP A 93 -5.30 -5.57 -8.83
N ASN A 94 -6.32 -4.90 -8.27
CA ASN A 94 -7.03 -5.39 -7.09
C ASN A 94 -8.03 -6.49 -7.44
N TYR A 95 -7.60 -7.39 -8.30
CA TYR A 95 -8.30 -8.60 -8.67
C TYR A 95 -7.47 -9.76 -8.14
N ILE A 96 -7.79 -10.19 -6.93
CA ILE A 96 -7.22 -11.41 -6.39
C ILE A 96 -7.86 -12.54 -7.19
N LEU A 97 -7.13 -13.01 -8.20
CA LEU A 97 -7.53 -14.22 -8.91
C LEU A 97 -7.36 -15.41 -7.98
N PRO A 98 -8.31 -16.35 -7.96
CA PRO A 98 -8.13 -17.62 -7.28
C PRO A 98 -6.86 -18.33 -7.75
N THR A 99 -6.25 -19.12 -6.86
CA THR A 99 -4.99 -19.82 -7.15
C THR A 99 -5.11 -20.78 -8.35
N ASP A 100 -6.31 -21.29 -8.60
CA ASP A 100 -6.65 -22.21 -9.68
C ASP A 100 -7.21 -21.52 -10.93
N HIS A 101 -7.07 -20.20 -11.04
CA HIS A 101 -7.59 -19.48 -12.19
C HIS A 101 -6.96 -19.96 -13.49
N ILE A 102 -7.76 -19.94 -14.55
CA ILE A 102 -7.40 -20.25 -15.92
C ILE A 102 -7.62 -18.99 -16.74
N GLU A 103 -6.58 -18.49 -17.41
CA GLU A 103 -6.71 -17.37 -18.34
C GLU A 103 -7.37 -17.82 -19.65
N LEU A 104 -8.41 -17.08 -20.06
CA LEU A 104 -9.17 -17.33 -21.27
C LEU A 104 -8.82 -16.25 -22.31
N SER A 105 -7.81 -16.52 -23.11
CA SER A 105 -7.33 -15.58 -24.14
C SER A 105 -8.06 -15.68 -25.48
N GLN A 106 -8.76 -16.79 -25.74
CA GLN A 106 -9.46 -17.00 -27.02
C GLN A 106 -10.69 -17.91 -26.87
N TYR A 107 -11.77 -17.56 -27.59
CA TYR A 107 -12.91 -18.44 -27.84
C TYR A 107 -13.38 -18.30 -29.29
N GLY A 108 -13.16 -19.35 -30.09
CA GLY A 108 -13.42 -19.31 -31.53
C GLY A 108 -12.58 -18.22 -32.22
N LYS A 109 -13.24 -17.25 -32.86
CA LYS A 109 -12.60 -16.10 -33.52
C LYS A 109 -12.39 -14.88 -32.61
N HIS A 110 -12.84 -14.95 -31.35
CA HIS A 110 -12.76 -13.84 -30.40
C HIS A 110 -11.54 -13.99 -29.52
N ILE A 111 -10.81 -12.88 -29.35
CA ILE A 111 -9.65 -12.76 -28.48
C ILE A 111 -10.05 -11.89 -27.30
N PHE A 112 -9.65 -12.28 -26.09
CA PHE A 112 -9.91 -11.55 -24.86
C PHE A 112 -8.61 -11.28 -24.14
N GLU A 113 -8.53 -10.15 -23.47
CA GLU A 113 -7.48 -9.83 -22.52
C GLU A 113 -8.14 -9.68 -21.15
N GLY A 114 -7.56 -10.30 -20.12
CA GLY A 114 -8.02 -10.13 -18.74
C GLY A 114 -9.29 -10.90 -18.36
N LEU A 115 -9.65 -11.98 -19.08
CA LEU A 115 -10.74 -12.87 -18.69
C LEU A 115 -10.17 -14.15 -18.06
N TYR A 116 -10.68 -14.52 -16.88
CA TYR A 116 -10.21 -15.66 -16.10
C TYR A 116 -11.40 -16.50 -15.61
N PHE A 117 -11.19 -17.79 -15.40
CA PHE A 117 -12.17 -18.70 -14.82
C PHE A 117 -11.55 -19.51 -13.67
N SER A 118 -12.25 -19.63 -12.54
CA SER A 118 -11.85 -20.52 -11.43
C SER A 118 -12.76 -21.76 -11.40
N PRO A 119 -12.20 -22.97 -11.60
CA PRO A 119 -12.97 -24.21 -11.48
C PRO A 119 -13.49 -24.49 -10.08
N SER A 120 -12.73 -24.14 -9.03
CA SER A 120 -13.13 -24.41 -7.64
C SER A 120 -14.30 -23.54 -7.19
N GLU A 121 -14.42 -22.33 -7.73
CA GLU A 121 -15.48 -21.38 -7.39
C GLU A 121 -16.60 -21.34 -8.43
N ASP A 122 -16.39 -21.94 -9.61
CA ASP A 122 -17.30 -21.92 -10.76
C ASP A 122 -17.69 -20.49 -11.18
N LEU A 123 -16.70 -19.59 -11.21
CA LEU A 123 -16.88 -18.16 -11.49
C LEU A 123 -15.91 -17.64 -12.55
N PHE A 124 -16.41 -16.68 -13.33
CA PHE A 124 -15.61 -15.88 -14.26
C PHE A 124 -15.20 -14.54 -13.64
N TYR A 125 -14.02 -14.11 -14.01
CA TYR A 125 -13.26 -13.04 -13.40
C TYR A 125 -12.74 -12.14 -14.51
N MET A 126 -12.97 -10.83 -14.43
CA MET A 126 -12.55 -9.87 -15.46
C MET A 126 -11.69 -8.76 -14.86
N SER A 127 -10.49 -8.57 -15.41
CA SER A 127 -9.65 -7.40 -15.14
C SER A 127 -9.85 -6.37 -16.25
N ASN A 128 -10.32 -5.16 -15.87
CA ASN A 128 -10.49 -4.01 -16.77
C ASN A 128 -9.22 -3.15 -16.85
#